data_AF-A0A1F9AVP8-F1
#
_entry.id   AF-A0A1F9AVP8-F1
#
_cell.length_a   1.000
_cell.length_b   1.000
_cell.length_c   1.000
_cell.angle_alpha   90.00
_cell.angle_beta   90.00
_cell.angle_gamma   90.00
#
_symmetry.space_group_name_H-M   'P 1'
#
loop_
_entity.id
_entity.type
_entity.pdbx_description
1 polymer ?
#
loop_
_entity_poly.entity_id
_entity_poly.type
_entity_poly.pdbx_seq_one_letter_code
_entity_poly.pdbx_strand_id
1 'polypeptide(L)'
;MLEWYCADFSLFDMMEQCEDLIRAVAHGLGKDETLSYQGRIIRLEKPWSRSMVSETFLRHAAIPVEEALSSGRFDEIMGLDIEPELGHGAPVFLYDYPASQGSLARVDPGNPGCVLRFELYIGGMELCNAFSELTDPEEQRLRFEKELAIRGRLRKTTYPMPEKFLNALRFMPEAAGCAMGIDRLAMLFTDAKTIDEVTAFTPETL
;
A
#
# COMPACT_ATOMS: atom_id res chain seq x y z
N MET A 1 7.67 -4.41 10.30
CA MET A 1 7.60 -3.66 9.03
C MET A 1 8.96 -3.05 8.72
N LEU A 2 9.27 -2.88 7.44
CA LEU A 2 10.40 -2.10 6.94
C LEU A 2 9.85 -0.85 6.25
N GLU A 3 10.24 0.33 6.70
CA GLU A 3 9.90 1.59 6.06
C GLU A 3 11.15 2.27 5.53
N TRP A 4 11.07 2.84 4.33
CA TRP A 4 12.14 3.64 3.77
C TRP A 4 11.59 4.79 2.94
N TYR A 5 12.40 5.84 2.82
CA TYR A 5 12.05 7.09 2.16
C TYR A 5 13.19 7.52 1.26
N CYS A 6 12.86 7.93 0.04
CA CYS A 6 13.82 8.38 -0.97
C CYS A 6 13.45 9.79 -1.41
N ALA A 7 14.38 10.74 -1.21
CA ALA A 7 14.27 12.07 -1.78
C ALA A 7 14.39 12.02 -3.30
N ASP A 8 13.67 12.91 -3.97
CA ASP A 8 13.63 13.09 -5.43
C ASP A 8 13.14 11.84 -6.20
N PHE A 9 12.47 10.90 -5.52
CA PHE A 9 11.83 9.73 -6.15
C PHE A 9 10.39 10.03 -6.55
N SER A 10 10.03 9.61 -7.77
CA SER A 10 8.64 9.50 -8.18
C SER A 10 8.00 8.22 -7.62
N LEU A 11 6.68 8.11 -7.76
CA LEU A 11 5.94 6.90 -7.42
C LEU A 11 6.44 5.68 -8.22
N PHE A 12 6.83 5.87 -9.48
CA PHE A 12 7.31 4.79 -10.35
C PHE A 12 8.73 4.36 -10.02
N ASP A 13 9.61 5.28 -9.60
CA ASP A 13 10.95 4.92 -9.11
C ASP A 13 10.84 4.03 -7.86
N MET A 14 9.87 4.34 -6.99
CA MET A 14 9.57 3.51 -5.81
C MET A 14 9.03 2.13 -6.20
N MET A 15 8.20 2.02 -7.24
CA MET A 15 7.77 0.71 -7.76
C MET A 15 8.98 -0.12 -8.24
N GLU A 16 9.87 0.46 -9.05
CA GLU A 16 11.06 -0.23 -9.55
C GLU A 16 11.98 -0.70 -8.41
N GLN A 17 12.14 0.12 -7.37
CA GLN A 17 12.90 -0.23 -6.18
C GLN A 17 12.26 -1.37 -5.38
N CYS A 18 10.93 -1.40 -5.24
CA CYS A 18 10.22 -2.54 -4.63
C CYS A 18 10.43 -3.83 -5.41
N GLU A 19 10.35 -3.77 -6.75
CA GLU A 19 10.63 -4.93 -7.59
C GLU A 19 12.08 -5.43 -7.40
N ASP A 20 13.05 -4.52 -7.38
CA ASP A 20 14.48 -4.85 -7.20
C ASP A 20 14.74 -5.51 -5.84
N LEU A 21 14.16 -4.97 -4.77
CA LEU A 21 14.29 -5.52 -3.42
C LEU A 21 13.80 -6.97 -3.35
N ILE A 22 12.58 -7.22 -3.84
CA ILE A 22 11.99 -8.56 -3.80
C ILE A 22 12.77 -9.54 -4.68
N ARG A 23 13.23 -9.10 -5.86
CA ARG A 23 14.08 -9.94 -6.72
C ARG A 23 15.44 -10.23 -6.10
N ALA A 24 16.03 -9.27 -5.39
CA ALA A 24 17.28 -9.49 -4.66
C ALA A 24 17.10 -10.51 -3.53
N VAL A 25 15.99 -10.47 -2.80
CA VAL A 25 15.64 -11.49 -1.80
C VAL A 25 15.45 -12.85 -2.47
N ALA A 26 14.71 -12.90 -3.58
CA ALA A 26 14.48 -14.12 -4.33
C ALA A 26 15.78 -14.77 -4.80
N HIS A 27 16.68 -13.98 -5.38
CA HIS A 27 18.02 -14.43 -5.78
C HIS A 27 18.85 -14.92 -4.59
N GLY A 28 18.85 -14.17 -3.48
CA GLY A 28 19.54 -14.56 -2.25
C GLY A 28 19.05 -15.91 -1.67
N LEU A 29 17.82 -16.31 -1.99
CA LEU A 29 17.21 -17.57 -1.58
C LEU A 29 17.21 -18.65 -2.69
N GLY A 30 17.81 -18.39 -3.85
CA GLY A 30 17.83 -19.31 -4.99
C GLY A 30 16.46 -19.54 -5.65
N LYS A 31 15.60 -18.51 -5.63
CA LYS A 31 14.24 -18.50 -6.18
C LYS A 31 14.07 -17.45 -7.29
N ASP A 32 15.04 -17.36 -8.20
CA ASP A 32 15.22 -16.23 -9.13
C ASP A 32 14.03 -15.93 -10.06
N GLU A 33 13.34 -16.97 -10.53
CA GLU A 33 12.33 -16.86 -11.57
C GLU A 33 10.91 -17.02 -11.02
N THR A 34 10.71 -17.96 -10.10
CA THR A 34 9.37 -18.33 -9.63
C THR A 34 9.31 -18.60 -8.14
N LEU A 35 8.17 -18.27 -7.53
CA LEU A 35 7.79 -18.67 -6.17
C LEU A 35 6.63 -19.66 -6.23
N SER A 36 6.64 -20.65 -5.33
CA SER A 36 5.45 -21.44 -5.03
C SER A 36 4.81 -20.87 -3.77
N TYR A 37 3.54 -20.50 -3.85
CA TYR A 37 2.77 -20.04 -2.71
C TYR A 37 1.36 -20.64 -2.77
N GLN A 38 1.00 -21.39 -1.74
CA GLN A 38 -0.30 -22.03 -1.54
C GLN A 38 -0.77 -22.84 -2.77
N GLY A 39 0.17 -23.58 -3.37
CA GLY A 39 -0.07 -24.42 -4.55
C GLY A 39 -0.14 -23.67 -5.89
N ARG A 40 0.16 -22.37 -5.91
CA ARG A 40 0.24 -21.54 -7.13
C ARG A 40 1.69 -21.17 -7.44
N ILE A 41 2.04 -21.15 -8.72
CA ILE A 41 3.33 -20.67 -9.20
C ILE A 41 3.21 -19.20 -9.57
N ILE A 42 4.02 -18.37 -8.93
CA ILE A 42 4.09 -16.92 -9.13
C ILE A 42 5.40 -16.60 -9.85
N ARG A 43 5.28 -15.95 -11.01
CA ARG A 43 6.37 -15.51 -11.87
C ARG A 43 6.90 -14.14 -11.43
N LEU A 44 8.21 -14.04 -11.16
CA LEU A 44 8.84 -12.81 -10.68
C LEU A 44 9.52 -11.99 -11.80
N GLU A 45 9.38 -12.41 -13.05
CA GLU A 45 9.95 -11.68 -14.19
C GLU A 45 9.34 -10.27 -14.33
N LYS A 46 10.22 -9.29 -14.50
CA LYS A 46 9.85 -7.90 -14.73
C LYS A 46 9.43 -7.67 -16.20
N PRO A 47 8.67 -6.60 -16.51
CA PRO A 47 8.03 -5.69 -15.55
C PRO A 47 6.78 -6.30 -14.92
N TRP A 48 6.52 -5.98 -13.66
CA TRP A 48 5.28 -6.41 -13.02
C TRP A 48 4.09 -5.57 -13.49
N SER A 49 2.90 -6.17 -13.45
CA SER A 49 1.72 -5.50 -13.98
C SER A 49 1.31 -4.34 -13.06
N ARG A 50 0.80 -3.28 -13.67
CA ARG A 50 0.31 -2.07 -12.99
C ARG A 50 -1.16 -1.92 -13.34
N SER A 51 -2.03 -1.96 -12.34
CA SER A 51 -3.48 -1.83 -12.51
C SER A 51 -4.00 -0.65 -11.72
N MET A 52 -4.93 0.11 -12.31
CA MET A 52 -5.59 1.19 -11.57
C MET A 52 -6.65 0.61 -10.62
N VAL A 53 -6.89 1.29 -9.50
CA VAL A 53 -7.98 0.93 -8.57
C VAL A 53 -9.32 0.92 -9.30
N SER A 54 -9.61 1.95 -10.09
CA SER A 54 -10.86 2.06 -10.88
C SER A 54 -11.08 0.87 -11.82
N GLU A 55 -10.06 0.48 -12.60
CA GLU A 55 -10.12 -0.67 -13.49
C GLU A 55 -10.29 -2.00 -12.74
N THR A 56 -9.70 -2.11 -11.56
CA THR A 56 -9.75 -3.32 -10.75
C THR A 56 -11.13 -3.49 -10.11
N PHE A 57 -11.76 -2.40 -9.67
CA PHE A 57 -13.17 -2.40 -9.25
C PHE A 57 -14.09 -2.87 -10.38
N LEU A 58 -13.89 -2.41 -11.62
CA LEU A 58 -14.69 -2.86 -12.76
C LEU A 58 -14.58 -4.36 -13.04
N ARG A 59 -13.46 -4.99 -12.68
CA ARG A 59 -13.22 -6.42 -12.90
C ARG A 59 -13.72 -7.31 -11.77
N HIS A 60 -13.60 -6.86 -10.52
CA HIS A 60 -13.73 -7.72 -9.35
C HIS A 60 -14.86 -7.28 -8.39
N ALA A 61 -15.26 -6.01 -8.41
CA ALA A 61 -16.30 -5.50 -7.52
C ALA A 61 -17.69 -5.51 -8.18
N ALA A 62 -18.73 -5.61 -7.36
CA ALA A 62 -20.12 -5.54 -7.81
C ALA A 62 -20.59 -4.11 -8.13
N ILE A 63 -19.90 -3.09 -7.59
CA ILE A 63 -20.25 -1.67 -7.71
C ILE A 63 -19.00 -0.86 -8.09
N PRO A 64 -19.16 0.31 -8.76
CA PRO A 64 -18.03 1.17 -9.11
C PRO A 64 -17.41 1.84 -7.88
N VAL A 65 -16.18 2.36 -8.03
CA VAL A 65 -15.41 3.02 -6.96
C VAL A 65 -16.19 4.15 -6.29
N GLU A 66 -16.88 4.97 -7.07
CA GLU A 66 -17.62 6.14 -6.57
C GLU A 66 -18.76 5.71 -5.63
N GLU A 67 -19.46 4.63 -5.98
CA GLU A 67 -20.52 4.08 -5.16
C GLU A 67 -19.94 3.45 -3.88
N ALA A 68 -18.83 2.71 -3.98
CA ALA A 68 -18.14 2.13 -2.83
C ALA A 68 -17.66 3.20 -1.84
N LEU A 69 -17.14 4.33 -2.35
CA LEU A 69 -16.74 5.47 -1.51
C LEU A 69 -17.95 6.13 -0.84
N SER A 70 -19.01 6.41 -1.60
CA SER A 70 -20.20 7.10 -1.07
C SER A 70 -20.95 6.27 -0.02
N SER A 71 -20.92 4.95 -0.16
CA SER A 71 -21.51 4.00 0.79
C SER A 71 -20.60 3.65 1.96
N GLY A 72 -19.33 4.08 1.95
CA GLY A 72 -18.35 3.76 2.99
C GLY A 72 -17.88 2.30 2.99
N ARG A 73 -18.00 1.60 1.85
CA ARG A 73 -17.67 0.18 1.67
C ARG A 73 -16.39 -0.07 0.88
N PHE A 74 -15.64 0.98 0.58
CA PHE A 74 -14.41 0.89 -0.20
C PHE A 74 -13.42 -0.13 0.39
N ASP A 75 -13.10 -0.02 1.68
CA ASP A 75 -12.13 -0.91 2.35
C ASP A 75 -12.65 -2.36 2.45
N GLU A 76 -13.96 -2.52 2.66
CA GLU A 76 -14.63 -3.84 2.69
C GLU A 76 -14.50 -4.56 1.34
N ILE A 77 -14.84 -3.86 0.26
CA ILE A 77 -14.77 -4.40 -1.11
C ILE A 77 -13.32 -4.65 -1.52
N MET A 78 -12.41 -3.74 -1.17
CA MET A 78 -10.98 -3.95 -1.36
C MET A 78 -10.54 -5.26 -0.71
N GLY A 79 -10.70 -5.41 0.60
CA GLY A 79 -10.18 -6.56 1.34
C GLY A 79 -10.89 -7.89 1.06
N LEU A 80 -12.19 -7.88 0.72
CA LEU A 80 -12.98 -9.10 0.56
C LEU A 80 -13.12 -9.56 -0.90
N ASP A 81 -13.23 -8.62 -1.84
CA ASP A 81 -13.54 -8.94 -3.23
C ASP A 81 -12.32 -8.75 -4.16
N ILE A 82 -11.48 -7.75 -3.89
CA ILE A 82 -10.38 -7.36 -4.79
C ILE A 82 -9.06 -8.03 -4.40
N GLU A 83 -8.55 -7.76 -3.19
CA GLU A 83 -7.24 -8.23 -2.73
C GLU A 83 -7.03 -9.75 -2.91
N PRO A 84 -8.02 -10.61 -2.61
CA PRO A 84 -7.87 -12.05 -2.75
C PRO A 84 -7.68 -12.52 -4.20
N GLU A 85 -7.93 -11.67 -5.20
CA GLU A 85 -7.80 -12.01 -6.62
C GLU A 85 -6.50 -11.49 -7.26
N LEU A 86 -5.70 -10.70 -6.52
CA LEU A 86 -4.49 -10.06 -7.05
C LEU A 86 -3.24 -10.91 -6.86
N GLY A 87 -2.28 -10.82 -7.79
CA GLY A 87 -0.93 -11.34 -7.57
C GLY A 87 -0.73 -12.86 -7.73
N HIS A 88 -1.71 -13.62 -8.21
CA HIS A 88 -1.67 -15.10 -8.22
C HIS A 88 -0.80 -15.75 -9.29
N GLY A 89 -0.53 -15.05 -10.39
CA GLY A 89 0.33 -15.55 -11.47
C GLY A 89 1.64 -14.79 -11.60
N ALA A 90 1.61 -13.50 -11.27
CA ALA A 90 2.74 -12.60 -11.21
C ALA A 90 2.36 -11.45 -10.25
N PRO A 91 3.34 -10.75 -9.66
CA PRO A 91 3.08 -9.57 -8.83
C PRO A 91 2.29 -8.47 -9.56
N VAL A 92 1.52 -7.71 -8.79
CA VAL A 92 0.69 -6.61 -9.31
C VAL A 92 0.84 -5.39 -8.42
N PHE A 93 1.18 -4.25 -9.02
CA PHE A 93 1.00 -2.95 -8.41
C PHE A 93 -0.42 -2.46 -8.65
N LEU A 94 -1.16 -2.20 -7.58
CA LEU A 94 -2.43 -1.49 -7.63
C LEU A 94 -2.16 -0.02 -7.32
N TYR A 95 -2.59 0.92 -8.16
CA TYR A 95 -2.29 2.34 -7.99
C TYR A 95 -3.47 3.24 -8.40
N ASP A 96 -3.29 4.56 -8.29
CA ASP A 96 -4.32 5.57 -8.60
C ASP A 96 -5.51 5.49 -7.64
N TYR A 97 -5.19 5.53 -6.34
CA TYR A 97 -6.19 5.47 -5.27
C TYR A 97 -7.01 6.78 -5.24
N PRO A 98 -8.30 6.73 -4.90
CA PRO A 98 -9.10 7.93 -4.71
C PRO A 98 -8.45 8.89 -3.71
N ALA A 99 -8.59 10.19 -3.92
CA ALA A 99 -7.97 11.20 -3.05
C ALA A 99 -8.43 11.11 -1.59
N SER A 100 -9.63 10.60 -1.34
CA SER A 100 -10.13 10.29 0.01
C SER A 100 -9.38 9.15 0.71
N GLN A 101 -8.66 8.33 -0.05
CA GLN A 101 -7.89 7.16 0.39
C GLN A 101 -6.37 7.43 0.44
N GLY A 102 -5.96 8.69 0.56
CA GLY A 102 -4.56 9.05 0.77
C GLY A 102 -4.42 10.09 1.86
N SER A 103 -4.23 9.70 3.11
CA SER A 103 -4.08 10.66 4.21
C SER A 103 -2.78 11.46 4.13
N LEU A 104 -1.69 10.79 3.72
CA LEU A 104 -0.33 11.34 3.61
C LEU A 104 0.22 11.33 2.17
N ALA A 105 -0.58 10.83 1.21
CA ALA A 105 -0.18 10.75 -0.18
C ALA A 105 -0.46 12.07 -0.92
N ARG A 106 0.47 12.50 -1.76
CA ARG A 106 0.32 13.65 -2.65
C ARG A 106 -0.83 13.42 -3.64
N VAL A 107 -1.66 14.44 -3.85
CA VAL A 107 -2.69 14.44 -4.90
C VAL A 107 -2.00 14.40 -6.26
N ASP A 108 -2.53 13.61 -7.20
CA ASP A 108 -2.03 13.60 -8.57
C ASP A 108 -2.34 14.96 -9.26
N PRO A 109 -1.33 15.72 -9.72
CA PRO A 109 -1.55 16.96 -10.45
C PRO A 109 -2.32 16.77 -11.77
N GLY A 110 -2.21 15.60 -12.40
CA GLY A 110 -2.91 15.24 -13.63
C GLY A 110 -4.34 14.76 -13.41
N ASN A 111 -4.63 14.23 -12.22
CA ASN A 111 -5.94 13.74 -11.82
C ASN A 111 -6.24 14.03 -10.34
N PRO A 112 -6.78 15.22 -10.02
CA PRO A 112 -7.04 15.61 -8.63
C PRO A 112 -8.04 14.73 -7.87
N GLY A 113 -8.76 13.85 -8.57
CA GLY A 113 -9.63 12.84 -7.95
C GLY A 113 -8.85 11.71 -7.27
N CYS A 114 -7.54 11.61 -7.53
CA CYS A 114 -6.68 10.53 -7.07
C CYS A 114 -5.43 11.04 -6.34
N VAL A 115 -4.75 10.11 -5.66
CA VAL A 115 -3.46 10.32 -5.03
C VAL A 115 -2.41 9.40 -5.65
N LEU A 116 -1.16 9.88 -5.65
CA LEU A 116 0.01 9.13 -6.07
C LEU A 116 0.39 8.10 -5.00
N ARG A 117 -0.37 7.00 -4.96
CA ARG A 117 -0.23 5.87 -4.05
C ARG A 117 -0.27 4.57 -4.84
N PHE A 118 0.51 3.58 -4.39
CA PHE A 118 0.35 2.20 -4.82
C PHE A 118 0.42 1.22 -3.65
N GLU A 119 -0.16 0.05 -3.87
CA GLU A 119 0.07 -1.15 -3.07
C GLU A 119 0.60 -2.27 -3.97
N LEU A 120 1.45 -3.13 -3.42
CA LEU A 120 1.97 -4.30 -4.13
C LEU A 120 1.31 -5.56 -3.61
N TYR A 121 0.74 -6.35 -4.53
CA TYR A 121 0.11 -7.61 -4.23
C TYR A 121 0.87 -8.79 -4.84
N ILE A 122 1.12 -9.82 -4.03
CA ILE A 122 1.69 -11.10 -4.46
C ILE A 122 0.92 -12.24 -3.77
N GLY A 123 0.40 -13.18 -4.55
CA GLY A 123 -0.32 -14.35 -4.01
C GLY A 123 -1.58 -14.01 -3.20
N GLY A 124 -2.29 -12.94 -3.54
CA GLY A 124 -3.45 -12.44 -2.80
C GLY A 124 -3.12 -11.70 -1.50
N MET A 125 -1.84 -11.35 -1.28
CA MET A 125 -1.40 -10.60 -0.10
C MET A 125 -0.83 -9.25 -0.50
N GLU A 126 -1.27 -8.19 0.17
CA GLU A 126 -0.62 -6.89 0.16
C GLU A 126 0.73 -6.99 0.88
N LEU A 127 1.83 -6.76 0.16
CA LEU A 127 3.19 -6.78 0.71
C LEU A 127 3.69 -5.40 1.11
N CYS A 128 3.31 -4.37 0.36
CA CYS A 128 3.71 -3.01 0.70
C CYS A 128 2.69 -1.97 0.28
N ASN A 129 2.73 -0.84 0.97
CA ASN A 129 1.99 0.37 0.67
C ASN A 129 3.00 1.50 0.51
N ALA A 130 2.89 2.26 -0.56
CA ALA A 130 3.82 3.31 -0.92
C ALA A 130 3.11 4.49 -1.57
N PHE A 131 3.68 5.68 -1.42
CA PHE A 131 3.13 6.88 -2.02
C PHE A 131 4.20 7.95 -2.22
N SER A 132 3.93 8.87 -3.15
CA SER A 132 4.62 10.15 -3.17
C SER A 132 4.14 10.95 -1.97
N GLU A 133 5.09 11.40 -1.15
CA GLU A 133 4.83 12.06 0.13
C GLU A 133 4.15 13.41 -0.07
N LEU A 134 3.12 13.69 0.75
CA LEU A 134 2.51 15.00 0.82
C LEU A 134 3.42 15.95 1.60
N THR A 135 4.13 16.82 0.87
CA THR A 135 5.04 17.82 1.46
C THR A 135 4.40 19.19 1.67
N ASP A 136 3.16 19.40 1.20
CA ASP A 136 2.41 20.64 1.42
C ASP A 136 1.85 20.69 2.86
N PRO A 137 2.36 21.58 3.73
CA PRO A 137 1.93 21.65 5.12
C PRO A 137 0.50 22.14 5.30
N GLU A 138 -0.03 22.96 4.38
CA GLU A 138 -1.37 23.52 4.50
C GLU A 138 -2.42 22.48 4.11
N GLU A 139 -2.18 21.74 3.02
CA GLU A 139 -3.01 20.59 2.64
C GLU A 139 -2.97 19.50 3.73
N GLN A 140 -1.79 19.20 4.27
CA GLN A 140 -1.68 18.19 5.33
C GLN A 140 -2.40 18.62 6.62
N ARG A 141 -2.35 19.92 6.98
CA ARG A 141 -3.12 20.47 8.10
C ARG A 141 -4.62 20.29 7.88
N LEU A 142 -5.13 20.63 6.70
CA LEU A 142 -6.55 20.49 6.37
C LEU A 142 -7.02 19.03 6.52
N ARG A 143 -6.19 18.06 6.11
CA ARG A 143 -6.47 16.63 6.29
C ARG A 143 -6.52 16.23 7.77
N PHE A 144 -5.59 16.72 8.59
CA PHE A 144 -5.61 16.46 10.03
C PHE A 144 -6.81 17.10 10.73
N GLU A 145 -7.20 18.32 10.37
CA GLU A 145 -8.39 18.97 10.93
C GLU A 145 -9.67 18.18 10.60
N LYS A 146 -9.80 17.70 9.36
CA LYS A 146 -10.91 16.84 8.93
C LYS A 146 -10.96 15.53 9.74
N GLU A 147 -9.82 14.86 9.90
CA GLU A 147 -9.74 13.61 10.68
C GLU A 147 -10.06 13.85 12.17
N LEU A 148 -9.53 14.91 12.77
CA LEU A 148 -9.83 15.28 14.16
C LEU A 148 -11.33 15.56 14.35
N ALA A 149 -11.98 16.22 13.40
CA ALA A 149 -13.44 16.45 13.43
C ALA A 149 -14.24 15.13 13.32
N ILE A 150 -13.80 14.20 12.47
CA ILE A 150 -14.41 12.85 12.36
C ILE A 150 -14.24 12.09 13.69
N ARG A 151 -13.02 12.05 14.23
CA ARG A 151 -12.73 11.38 15.52
C ARG A 151 -13.55 11.94 16.67
N GLY A 152 -13.70 13.27 16.74
CA GLY A 152 -14.51 13.95 17.75
C GLY A 152 -15.99 13.55 17.64
N ARG A 153 -16.54 13.52 16.43
CA ARG A 153 -17.92 13.05 16.18
C ARG A 153 -18.11 11.59 16.60
N LEU A 154 -17.11 10.75 16.35
CA LEU A 154 -17.10 9.34 16.74
C LEU A 154 -16.74 9.09 18.22
N ARG A 155 -16.53 10.16 19.02
CA ARG A 155 -16.11 10.09 20.43
C ARG A 155 -14.83 9.25 20.64
N LYS A 156 -13.94 9.23 19.64
CA LYS A 156 -12.61 8.61 19.74
C LYS A 156 -11.64 9.58 20.43
N THR A 157 -10.53 9.05 20.96
CA THR A 157 -9.45 9.87 21.53
C THR A 157 -8.97 10.92 20.53
N THR A 158 -8.94 12.19 20.94
CA THR A 158 -8.40 13.28 20.13
C THR A 158 -6.94 13.53 20.48
N TYR A 159 -6.16 13.94 19.48
CA TYR A 159 -4.75 14.27 19.64
C TYR A 159 -4.52 15.75 19.32
N PRO A 160 -3.51 16.39 19.92
CA PRO A 160 -3.12 17.73 19.52
C PRO A 160 -2.63 17.72 18.07
N MET A 161 -2.83 18.85 17.37
CA MET A 161 -2.28 19.05 16.02
C MET A 161 -0.75 18.88 16.06
N PRO A 162 -0.14 18.06 15.17
CA PRO A 162 1.29 17.82 15.19
C PRO A 162 2.08 18.99 14.55
N GLU A 163 2.11 20.13 15.23
CA GLU A 163 2.72 21.37 14.74
C GLU A 163 4.20 21.21 14.36
N LYS A 164 4.95 20.36 15.06
CA LYS A 164 6.36 20.09 14.71
C LYS A 164 6.50 19.40 13.36
N PHE A 165 5.63 18.45 13.06
CA PHE A 165 5.62 17.74 11.78
C PHE A 165 5.22 18.68 10.64
N LEU A 166 4.13 19.44 10.81
CA LEU A 166 3.68 20.41 9.81
C LEU A 166 4.75 21.48 9.50
N ASN A 167 5.49 21.94 10.51
CA ASN A 167 6.60 22.87 10.29
C ASN A 167 7.78 22.21 9.56
N ALA A 168 8.03 20.93 9.76
CA ALA A 168 9.12 20.20 9.10
C ALA A 168 8.85 19.96 7.60
N LEU A 169 7.58 19.77 7.20
CA LEU A 169 7.19 19.53 5.81
C LEU A 169 7.68 20.62 4.85
N ARG A 170 7.76 21.88 5.31
CA ARG A 170 8.27 23.03 4.53
C ARG A 170 9.72 22.85 4.05
N PHE A 171 10.48 21.98 4.71
CA PHE A 171 11.88 21.70 4.39
C PHE A 171 12.07 20.34 3.71
N MET A 172 10.99 19.58 3.53
CA MET A 172 11.04 18.26 2.92
C MET A 172 11.09 18.41 1.39
N PRO A 173 12.11 17.84 0.71
CA PRO A 173 12.11 17.77 -0.75
C PRO A 173 10.95 16.88 -1.22
N GLU A 174 10.68 16.88 -2.52
CA GLU A 174 9.82 15.83 -3.09
C GLU A 174 10.42 14.46 -2.73
N ALA A 175 9.56 13.52 -2.33
CA ALA A 175 10.00 12.22 -1.88
C ALA A 175 8.91 11.18 -2.11
N ALA A 176 9.32 9.91 -2.14
CA ALA A 176 8.42 8.77 -2.04
C ALA A 176 8.81 7.92 -0.83
N GLY A 177 7.80 7.39 -0.15
CA GLY A 177 7.94 6.44 0.94
C GLY A 177 7.31 5.11 0.62
N CYS A 178 7.84 4.04 1.22
CA CYS A 178 7.26 2.71 1.17
C CYS A 178 7.34 2.04 2.53
N ALA A 179 6.28 1.32 2.89
CA ALA A 179 6.20 0.45 4.05
C ALA A 179 5.94 -0.99 3.58
N MET A 180 6.84 -1.92 3.90
CA MET A 180 6.75 -3.34 3.55
C MET A 180 6.55 -4.23 4.77
N GLY A 181 5.61 -5.16 4.66
CA GLY A 181 5.33 -6.20 5.64
C GLY A 181 6.35 -7.32 5.59
N ILE A 182 7.32 -7.32 6.50
CA ILE A 182 8.37 -8.35 6.58
C ILE A 182 7.81 -9.74 6.90
N ASP A 183 6.77 -9.82 7.74
CA ASP A 183 6.15 -11.10 8.08
C ASP A 183 5.44 -11.71 6.87
N ARG A 184 4.69 -10.91 6.10
CA ARG A 184 4.05 -11.35 4.85
C ARG A 184 5.08 -11.70 3.77
N LEU A 185 6.19 -10.97 3.71
CA LEU A 185 7.33 -11.30 2.84
C LEU A 185 7.91 -12.67 3.22
N ALA A 186 8.13 -12.91 4.51
CA ALA A 186 8.59 -14.21 5.00
C ALA A 186 7.59 -15.31 4.63
N MET A 187 6.29 -15.10 4.88
CA MET A 187 5.24 -16.06 4.54
C MET A 187 5.28 -16.46 3.07
N LEU A 188 5.39 -15.47 2.18
CA LEU A 188 5.48 -15.68 0.74
C LEU A 188 6.70 -16.55 0.37
N PHE A 189 7.87 -16.24 0.93
CA PHE A 189 9.11 -16.94 0.61
C PHE A 189 9.24 -18.31 1.29
N THR A 190 8.48 -18.57 2.36
CA THR A 190 8.47 -19.87 3.05
C THR A 190 7.25 -20.74 2.74
N ASP A 191 6.34 -20.26 1.89
CA ASP A 191 5.04 -20.91 1.63
C ASP A 191 4.20 -21.13 2.90
N ALA A 192 4.32 -20.21 3.87
CA ALA A 192 3.56 -20.28 5.10
C ALA A 192 2.15 -19.72 4.91
N LYS A 193 1.15 -20.41 5.45
CA LYS A 193 -0.26 -20.02 5.27
C LYS A 193 -0.71 -18.97 6.27
N THR A 194 -0.16 -19.01 7.49
CA THR A 194 -0.50 -18.08 8.57
C THR A 194 0.73 -17.32 9.04
N ILE A 195 0.51 -16.14 9.62
CA ILE A 195 1.58 -15.31 10.18
C ILE A 195 2.28 -15.98 11.37
N ASP A 196 1.57 -16.86 12.07
CA ASP A 196 2.07 -17.63 13.21
C ASP A 196 3.23 -18.55 12.80
N GLU A 197 3.19 -19.12 11.59
CA GLU A 197 4.23 -19.99 11.06
C GLU A 197 5.58 -19.28 10.83
N VAL A 198 5.56 -17.94 10.73
CA VAL A 198 6.77 -17.12 10.58
C VAL A 198 7.09 -16.28 11.84
N THR A 199 6.31 -16.45 12.90
CA THR A 199 6.46 -15.72 14.16
C THR A 199 6.94 -16.67 15.26
N ALA A 200 8.12 -16.42 15.84
CA ALA A 200 8.72 -17.33 16.81
C ALA A 200 7.90 -17.53 18.09
N PHE A 201 7.18 -16.49 18.54
CA PHE A 201 6.31 -16.52 19.73
C PHE A 201 5.02 -15.76 19.41
N THR A 202 3.90 -16.47 19.30
CA THR A 202 2.63 -15.85 18.93
C THR A 202 1.89 -15.35 20.18
N PRO A 203 1.06 -14.29 20.08
CA PRO A 203 0.30 -13.77 21.21
C PRO A 203 -0.59 -14.80 21.91
N GLU A 204 -1.08 -15.80 21.19
CA GLU A 204 -1.91 -16.89 21.72
C GLU A 204 -1.11 -17.89 22.57
N THR A 205 0.21 -17.89 22.43
CA THR A 205 1.15 -18.75 23.18
C THR A 205 1.84 -18.02 24.35
N LEU A 206 1.55 -16.73 24.55
CA LEU A 206 2.05 -15.88 25.64
C LEU A 206 0.97 -15.67 26.70
#